data_AF-A0A498N770-F1
#
_entry.id   AF-A0A498N770-F1
#
_cell.length_a   1.000
_cell.length_b   1.000
_cell.length_c   1.000
_cell.angle_alpha   90.00
_cell.angle_beta   90.00
_cell.angle_gamma   90.00
#
_symmetry.space_group_name_H-M   'P 1'
#
loop_
_entity.id
_entity.type
_entity.pdbx_description
1 polymer ?
#
loop_
_entity_poly.entity_id
_entity_poly.type
_entity_poly.pdbx_seq_one_letter_code
_entity_poly.pdbx_strand_id
1 'polypeptide(L)'
;MAHLRRRANRPPLPSILLANVQSLENKLCELWAQISFQGETQDCCVICLTETWLSDRIPDSSIKLPGFSVHRADRSRELTGKSRGGGVCIMINNSWCDYANVHPIKFLCSTDLEYLMLMCRPFWLPTEFSAVIITAVYIPPQANTDRAHRDLYNVISSQETTHPEAAFITSGDFNNANLRKVLPKLYQHIQFNTRGERLLDHCYTSFRNAYKALPRAPFGQSDHRSILLLPVYRQKLKQEAPTLRTVHCWSDQSESMLQDCFNHTDWEMFRTAADNINEYTESVCGFIKKCVDDVVPSKTVKVYPNQKPWINRDVRMALAARNSAFVSANTLDYKYANYQLRKTNKSAKREGQSGTTT
;
A
#
# COMPACT_ATOMS: atom_id res chain seq x y z
N MET A 1 15.85 -4.39 19.71
CA MET A 1 15.56 -2.95 19.90
C MET A 1 16.58 -2.06 19.20
N ALA A 2 17.90 -2.25 19.39
CA ALA A 2 18.94 -1.38 18.80
C ALA A 2 18.98 -1.34 17.25
N HIS A 3 18.70 -2.45 16.57
CA HIS A 3 18.74 -2.51 15.10
C HIS A 3 17.59 -1.75 14.41
N LEU A 4 16.45 -1.55 15.09
CA LEU A 4 15.31 -0.75 14.60
C LEU A 4 15.59 0.75 14.69
N ARG A 5 16.34 1.19 15.73
CA ARG A 5 16.71 2.61 15.92
C ARG A 5 17.64 3.15 14.84
N ARG A 6 18.54 2.33 14.27
CA ARG A 6 19.42 2.73 13.16
C ARG A 6 18.69 3.04 11.83
N ARG A 7 17.38 2.82 11.74
CA ARG A 7 16.56 3.05 10.53
C ARG A 7 15.30 3.90 10.79
N ALA A 8 15.29 4.72 11.84
CA ALA A 8 14.15 5.58 12.19
C ALA A 8 13.58 6.33 10.97
N ASN A 9 14.45 6.80 10.08
CA ASN A 9 14.06 7.64 8.93
C ASN A 9 13.81 6.85 7.62
N ARG A 10 13.98 5.53 7.61
CA ARG A 10 13.73 4.67 6.42
C ARG A 10 13.09 3.33 6.79
N PRO A 11 11.97 3.32 7.55
CA PRO A 11 11.28 2.08 7.83
C PRO A 11 10.46 1.66 6.60
N PRO A 12 10.30 0.35 6.35
CA PRO A 12 9.59 -0.13 5.15
C PRO A 12 8.08 0.14 5.20
N LEU A 13 7.53 0.32 6.39
CA LEU A 13 6.22 0.89 6.67
C LEU A 13 6.39 1.95 7.78
N PRO A 14 5.52 2.97 7.88
CA PRO A 14 5.68 4.03 8.90
C PRO A 14 5.54 3.49 10.32
N SER A 15 6.26 4.04 11.30
CA SER A 15 5.89 3.91 12.71
C SER A 15 4.65 4.74 13.01
N ILE A 16 3.78 4.24 13.89
CA ILE A 16 2.51 4.89 14.19
C ILE A 16 2.32 4.99 15.70
N LEU A 17 2.04 6.18 16.21
CA LEU A 17 1.54 6.40 17.56
C LEU A 17 0.02 6.54 17.48
N LEU A 18 -0.71 5.55 17.96
CA LEU A 18 -2.17 5.54 17.99
C LEU A 18 -2.65 5.89 19.41
N ALA A 19 -3.56 6.86 19.54
CA ALA A 19 -4.17 7.19 20.83
C ALA A 19 -5.59 7.73 20.66
N ASN A 20 -6.51 7.22 21.48
CA ASN A 20 -7.75 7.91 21.78
C ASN A 20 -7.46 8.94 22.88
N VAL A 21 -7.55 10.23 22.53
CA VAL A 21 -7.09 11.31 23.41
C VAL A 21 -8.20 11.90 24.26
N GLN A 22 -9.48 11.69 23.96
CA GLN A 22 -10.61 12.27 24.73
C GLN A 22 -10.41 13.77 25.02
N SER A 23 -10.42 14.60 23.97
CA SER A 23 -9.94 16.00 23.94
C SER A 23 -8.43 16.11 23.69
N LEU A 24 -8.07 16.76 22.60
CA LEU A 24 -6.68 17.06 22.27
C LEU A 24 -6.19 18.35 22.95
N GLU A 25 -7.03 19.39 23.04
CA GLU A 25 -6.62 20.73 23.50
C GLU A 25 -5.92 20.70 24.87
N ASN A 26 -6.46 19.93 25.82
CA ASN A 26 -5.90 19.82 27.16
C ASN A 26 -4.62 18.96 27.24
N LYS A 27 -4.21 18.31 26.15
CA LYS A 27 -3.08 17.38 26.07
C LYS A 27 -1.98 17.84 25.12
N LEU A 28 -2.14 19.01 24.48
CA LEU A 28 -1.12 19.55 23.57
C LEU A 28 0.23 19.75 24.28
N CYS A 29 0.26 20.35 25.48
CA CYS A 29 1.51 20.56 26.21
C CYS A 29 2.25 19.25 26.51
N GLU A 30 1.51 18.19 26.86
CA GLU A 30 2.09 16.87 27.08
C GLU A 30 2.66 16.30 25.77
N LEU A 31 1.91 16.39 24.67
CA LEU A 31 2.35 15.92 23.36
C LEU A 31 3.59 16.67 22.86
N TRP A 32 3.65 17.98 23.10
CA TRP A 32 4.83 18.82 22.87
C TRP A 32 6.04 18.36 23.68
N ALA A 33 5.85 18.06 24.97
CA ALA A 33 6.91 17.54 25.82
C ALA A 33 7.39 16.15 25.34
N GLN A 34 6.48 15.27 24.93
CA GLN A 34 6.85 13.96 24.38
C GLN A 34 7.65 14.10 23.08
N ILE A 35 7.24 14.97 22.15
CA ILE A 35 8.01 15.22 20.92
C ILE A 35 9.39 15.82 21.22
N SER A 36 9.51 16.65 22.25
CA SER A 36 10.77 17.33 22.58
C SER A 36 11.76 16.43 23.32
N PHE A 37 11.28 15.55 24.19
CA PHE A 37 12.13 14.78 25.11
C PHE A 37 12.10 13.27 24.89
N GLN A 38 11.15 12.73 24.12
CA GLN A 38 11.04 11.31 23.83
C GLN A 38 11.31 11.06 22.35
N GLY A 39 12.50 10.52 22.06
CA GLY A 39 12.89 10.16 20.68
C GLY A 39 11.91 9.21 19.99
N GLU A 40 11.20 8.35 20.75
CA GLU A 40 10.18 7.46 20.18
C GLU A 40 9.01 8.22 19.52
N THR A 41 8.57 9.32 20.13
CA THR A 41 7.49 10.17 19.63
C THR A 41 8.02 11.15 18.58
N GLN A 42 9.21 11.71 18.81
CA GLN A 42 9.88 12.62 17.87
C GLN A 42 10.16 11.96 16.51
N ASP A 43 10.66 10.72 16.51
CA ASP A 43 10.99 9.96 15.31
C ASP A 43 9.77 9.18 14.77
N CYS A 44 8.61 9.30 15.40
CA CYS A 44 7.41 8.63 14.93
C CYS A 44 6.98 9.20 13.58
N CYS A 45 6.71 8.34 12.59
CA CYS A 45 6.33 8.79 11.25
C CYS A 45 4.93 9.41 11.24
N VAL A 46 4.01 8.82 12.00
CA VAL A 46 2.58 9.15 11.98
C VAL A 46 2.03 9.13 13.40
N ILE A 47 1.29 10.17 13.79
CA ILE A 47 0.48 10.17 15.01
C ILE A 47 -0.99 10.13 14.59
N CYS A 48 -1.69 9.08 14.99
CA CYS A 48 -3.10 8.85 14.69
C CYS A 48 -3.91 9.04 15.97
N LEU A 49 -4.74 10.08 16.00
CA LEU A 49 -5.54 10.48 17.15
C LEU A 49 -7.02 10.29 16.87
N THR A 50 -7.73 9.70 17.82
CA THR A 50 -9.20 9.61 17.83
C THR A 50 -9.76 10.37 19.03
N GLU A 51 -11.02 10.79 18.93
CA GLU A 51 -11.69 11.62 19.94
C GLU A 51 -10.92 12.91 20.24
N THR A 52 -10.53 13.61 19.18
CA THR A 52 -9.82 14.89 19.29
C THR A 52 -10.68 15.99 19.89
N TRP A 53 -12.02 15.89 19.71
CA TRP A 53 -13.03 16.87 20.13
C TRP A 53 -12.78 18.28 19.59
N LEU A 54 -12.08 18.35 18.46
CA LEU A 54 -11.84 19.61 17.75
C LEU A 54 -13.09 20.03 16.97
N SER A 55 -13.11 21.30 16.58
CA SER A 55 -14.14 21.89 15.73
C SER A 55 -13.52 22.93 14.80
N ASP A 56 -14.29 23.34 13.80
CA ASP A 56 -13.91 24.39 12.85
C ASP A 56 -13.61 25.75 13.51
N ARG A 57 -14.01 25.93 14.77
CA ARG A 57 -13.72 27.14 15.56
C ARG A 57 -12.27 27.21 16.02
N ILE A 58 -11.61 26.06 16.12
CA ILE A 58 -10.24 25.94 16.60
C ILE A 58 -9.34 25.98 15.37
N PRO A 59 -8.46 26.99 15.21
CA PRO A 59 -7.61 27.08 14.03
C PRO A 59 -6.51 26.03 14.05
N ASP A 60 -6.09 25.54 12.88
CA ASP A 60 -5.01 24.54 12.76
C ASP A 60 -3.69 25.00 13.37
N SER A 61 -3.46 26.32 13.44
CA SER A 61 -2.28 26.91 14.08
C SER A 61 -2.18 26.61 15.58
N SER A 62 -3.31 26.41 16.26
CA SER A 62 -3.37 26.13 17.70
C SER A 62 -2.97 24.70 18.06
N ILE A 63 -3.15 23.76 17.13
CA ILE A 63 -2.86 22.32 17.29
C ILE A 63 -1.56 21.91 16.58
N LYS A 64 -0.85 22.86 15.98
CA LYS A 64 0.39 22.60 15.23
C LYS A 64 1.51 22.20 16.18
N LEU A 65 2.19 21.11 15.83
CA LEU A 65 3.37 20.62 16.54
C LEU A 65 4.64 20.84 15.70
N PRO A 66 5.82 21.05 16.31
CA PRO A 66 7.06 21.23 15.56
C PRO A 66 7.39 19.98 14.76
N GLY A 67 7.66 20.14 13.48
CA GLY A 67 8.05 19.03 12.61
C GLY A 67 6.90 18.11 12.18
N PHE A 68 5.63 18.43 12.51
CA PHE A 68 4.48 17.67 12.04
C PHE A 68 3.51 18.54 11.22
N SER A 69 2.95 17.96 10.15
CA SER A 69 1.78 18.50 9.47
C SER A 69 0.50 17.88 10.04
N VAL A 70 -0.54 18.69 10.19
CA VAL A 70 -1.80 18.28 10.82
C VAL A 70 -2.88 18.12 9.75
N HIS A 71 -3.58 16.99 9.78
CA HIS A 71 -4.75 16.72 8.96
C HIS A 71 -5.86 16.18 9.87
N ARG A 72 -7.05 16.78 9.84
CA ARG A 72 -8.14 16.40 10.73
C ARG A 72 -9.47 16.29 9.99
N ALA A 73 -10.37 15.49 10.55
CA ALA A 73 -11.77 15.46 10.19
C ALA A 73 -12.56 15.61 11.49
N ASP A 74 -13.17 16.78 11.66
CA ASP A 74 -13.89 17.15 12.87
C ASP A 74 -15.33 16.64 12.83
N ARG A 75 -15.91 16.40 14.00
CA ARG A 75 -17.31 15.98 14.09
C ARG A 75 -18.23 17.15 13.76
N SER A 76 -19.12 16.96 12.80
CA SER A 76 -20.19 17.91 12.53
C SER A 76 -21.38 17.66 13.45
N ARG A 77 -21.81 18.70 14.18
CA ARG A 77 -23.03 18.69 14.99
C ARG A 77 -24.28 18.49 14.13
N GLU A 78 -24.31 19.05 12.93
CA GLU A 78 -25.45 18.98 12.02
C GLU A 78 -25.69 17.56 11.53
N LEU A 79 -24.61 16.82 11.24
CA LEU A 79 -24.68 15.46 10.72
C LEU A 79 -24.93 14.41 11.81
N THR A 80 -24.43 14.63 13.02
CA THR A 80 -24.44 13.61 14.09
C THR A 80 -25.43 13.91 15.21
N GLY A 81 -25.94 15.15 15.30
CA GLY A 81 -26.74 15.64 16.44
C GLY A 81 -25.96 15.79 17.75
N LYS A 82 -24.65 15.48 17.76
CA LYS A 82 -23.82 15.48 18.98
C LYS A 82 -22.83 16.64 18.95
N SER A 83 -22.77 17.39 20.05
CA SER A 83 -21.87 18.54 20.22
C SER A 83 -20.58 18.22 20.99
N ARG A 84 -20.46 17.01 21.55
CA ARG A 84 -19.27 16.55 22.28
C ARG A 84 -18.81 15.20 21.73
N GLY A 85 -17.52 14.92 21.84
CA GLY A 85 -16.95 13.65 21.41
C GLY A 85 -16.54 13.62 19.93
N GLY A 86 -15.82 12.56 19.56
CA GLY A 86 -15.48 12.27 18.16
C GLY A 86 -14.37 13.15 17.59
N GLY A 87 -14.26 13.12 16.27
CA GLY A 87 -13.17 13.71 15.52
C GLY A 87 -11.97 12.77 15.41
N VAL A 88 -11.33 12.80 14.26
CA VAL A 88 -10.09 12.06 13.98
C VAL A 88 -9.03 13.02 13.46
N CYS A 89 -7.78 12.78 13.83
CA CYS A 89 -6.65 13.56 13.36
C CYS A 89 -5.46 12.66 13.05
N ILE A 90 -4.81 12.92 11.93
CA ILE A 90 -3.55 12.31 11.54
C ILE A 90 -2.51 13.43 11.46
N MET A 91 -1.44 13.28 12.22
CA MET A 91 -0.28 14.16 12.15
C MET A 91 0.87 13.41 11.48
N ILE A 92 1.46 14.02 10.47
CA ILE A 92 2.51 13.42 9.65
C ILE A 92 3.85 14.09 9.97
N ASN A 93 4.87 13.30 10.27
CA ASN A 93 6.20 13.83 10.51
C ASN A 93 6.85 14.30 9.20
N ASN A 94 7.21 15.58 9.16
CA ASN A 94 7.80 16.23 7.99
C ASN A 94 9.17 15.62 7.61
N SER A 95 9.85 14.94 8.54
CA SER A 95 11.09 14.22 8.26
C SER A 95 10.86 12.89 7.55
N TRP A 96 9.65 12.33 7.64
CA TRP A 96 9.25 11.09 6.97
C TRP A 96 8.60 11.36 5.61
N CYS A 97 7.65 12.30 5.56
CA CYS A 97 6.94 12.67 4.35
C CYS A 97 6.77 14.20 4.29
N ASP A 98 7.20 14.79 3.18
CA ASP A 98 6.96 16.22 2.93
C ASP A 98 5.46 16.50 2.79
N TYR A 99 5.03 17.68 3.24
CA TYR A 99 3.63 18.11 3.20
C TYR A 99 3.06 18.10 1.78
N ALA A 100 3.86 18.47 0.77
CA ALA A 100 3.45 18.46 -0.63
C ALA A 100 3.16 17.04 -1.17
N ASN A 101 3.64 15.99 -0.50
CA ASN A 101 3.43 14.59 -0.86
C ASN A 101 2.37 13.90 0.01
N VAL A 102 1.64 14.67 0.83
CA VAL A 102 0.49 14.19 1.60
C VAL A 102 -0.79 14.71 0.94
N HIS A 103 -1.65 13.78 0.54
CA HIS A 103 -2.89 14.10 -0.16
C HIS A 103 -4.09 13.50 0.60
N PRO A 104 -4.99 14.32 1.14
CA PRO A 104 -6.27 13.84 1.64
C PRO A 104 -7.07 13.19 0.51
N ILE A 105 -7.48 11.94 0.70
CA ILE A 105 -8.24 11.18 -0.30
C ILE A 105 -9.73 11.34 -0.05
N LYS A 106 -10.16 10.90 1.14
CA LYS A 106 -11.56 10.87 1.56
C LYS A 106 -11.62 11.05 3.07
N PHE A 107 -12.71 11.66 3.52
CA PHE A 107 -13.10 11.69 4.91
C PHE A 107 -14.61 11.49 5.00
N LEU A 108 -15.08 11.03 6.15
CA LEU A 108 -16.50 10.90 6.42
C LEU A 108 -16.76 11.26 7.88
N CYS A 109 -17.87 11.96 8.10
CA CYS A 109 -18.46 12.14 9.42
C CYS A 109 -19.92 11.70 9.35
N SER A 110 -20.27 10.68 10.12
CA SER A 110 -21.63 10.15 10.23
C SER A 110 -21.90 9.71 11.67
N THR A 111 -23.15 9.40 11.99
CA THR A 111 -23.56 8.87 13.30
C THR A 111 -22.89 7.54 13.65
N ASP A 112 -22.52 6.76 12.65
CA ASP A 112 -22.03 5.38 12.79
C ASP A 112 -20.52 5.25 12.54
N LEU A 113 -19.91 6.20 11.82
CA LEU A 113 -18.53 6.12 11.37
C LEU A 113 -17.94 7.51 11.11
N GLU A 114 -16.74 7.71 11.64
CA GLU A 114 -15.87 8.85 11.34
C GLU A 114 -14.53 8.32 10.83
N TYR A 115 -14.04 8.83 9.71
CA TYR A 115 -12.69 8.48 9.25
C TYR A 115 -12.03 9.60 8.45
N LEU A 116 -10.70 9.56 8.42
CA LEU A 116 -9.84 10.40 7.59
C LEU A 116 -8.82 9.50 6.88
N MET A 117 -8.76 9.60 5.55
CA MET A 117 -7.84 8.81 4.73
C MET A 117 -6.87 9.73 3.98
N LEU A 118 -5.57 9.47 4.17
CA LEU A 118 -4.48 10.21 3.54
C LEU A 118 -3.63 9.28 2.69
N MET A 119 -3.25 9.74 1.49
CA MET A 119 -2.17 9.15 0.69
C MET A 119 -0.87 9.88 1.00
N CYS A 120 0.14 9.15 1.45
CA CYS A 120 1.47 9.69 1.72
C CYS A 120 2.49 9.04 0.79
N ARG A 121 3.35 9.86 0.16
CA ARG A 121 4.53 9.38 -0.56
C ARG A 121 5.80 9.84 0.16
N PRO A 122 6.32 9.04 1.11
CA PRO A 122 7.47 9.44 1.92
C PRO A 122 8.76 9.52 1.10
N PHE A 123 9.78 10.19 1.64
CA PHE A 123 11.08 10.36 0.97
C PHE A 123 11.74 9.02 0.62
N TRP A 124 11.51 8.01 1.45
CA TRP A 124 11.94 6.65 1.19
C TRP A 124 10.76 5.70 1.35
N LEU A 125 10.54 4.90 0.32
CA LEU A 125 9.54 3.85 0.29
C LEU A 125 10.14 2.61 -0.40
N PRO A 126 9.91 1.39 0.10
CA PRO A 126 10.26 0.18 -0.63
C PRO A 126 9.68 0.20 -2.05
N THR A 127 10.44 -0.30 -3.03
CA THR A 127 10.01 -0.33 -4.45
C THR A 127 8.76 -1.17 -4.71
N GLU A 128 8.39 -2.04 -3.78
CA GLU A 128 7.16 -2.81 -3.85
C GLU A 128 5.91 -1.93 -3.64
N PHE A 129 6.04 -0.77 -2.99
CA PHE A 129 4.92 0.14 -2.74
C PHE A 129 4.99 1.41 -3.60
N SER A 130 3.84 1.85 -4.09
CA SER A 130 3.69 3.13 -4.81
C SER A 130 3.36 4.30 -3.88
N ALA A 131 2.66 4.05 -2.78
CA ALA A 131 2.34 5.02 -1.73
C ALA A 131 1.97 4.29 -0.44
N VAL A 132 1.78 5.03 0.65
CA VAL A 132 1.18 4.53 1.88
C VAL A 132 -0.14 5.24 2.08
N ILE A 133 -1.24 4.49 2.17
CA ILE A 133 -2.57 5.03 2.44
C ILE A 133 -2.92 4.73 3.89
N ILE A 134 -3.04 5.78 4.69
CA ILE A 134 -3.31 5.71 6.13
C ILE A 134 -4.75 6.16 6.36
N THR A 135 -5.51 5.37 7.11
CA THR A 135 -6.89 5.68 7.47
C THR A 135 -7.03 5.70 8.98
N ALA A 136 -7.32 6.86 9.55
CA ALA A 136 -7.76 7.00 10.94
C ALA A 136 -9.25 6.74 11.03
N VAL A 137 -9.68 5.88 11.95
CA VAL A 137 -11.09 5.48 12.10
C VAL A 137 -11.56 5.69 13.53
N TYR A 138 -12.77 6.21 13.69
CA TYR A 138 -13.49 6.23 14.94
C TYR A 138 -14.92 5.74 14.72
N ILE A 139 -15.30 4.66 15.40
CA ILE A 139 -16.65 4.11 15.37
C ILE A 139 -17.28 4.33 16.74
N PRO A 140 -18.34 5.16 16.86
CA PRO A 140 -19.01 5.39 18.14
C PRO A 140 -19.52 4.08 18.79
N PRO A 141 -19.56 3.98 20.13
CA PRO A 141 -19.95 2.74 20.81
C PRO A 141 -21.41 2.30 20.54
N GLN A 142 -22.29 3.24 20.21
CA GLN A 142 -23.70 3.02 19.85
C GLN A 142 -23.94 2.93 18.34
N ALA A 143 -22.87 2.91 17.54
CA ALA A 143 -22.98 2.86 16.07
C ALA A 143 -23.58 1.55 15.58
N ASN A 144 -24.26 1.61 14.44
CA ASN A 144 -24.58 0.41 13.67
C ASN A 144 -23.31 -0.13 13.02
N THR A 145 -22.79 -1.23 13.58
CA THR A 145 -21.53 -1.84 13.12
C THR A 145 -21.60 -2.32 11.68
N ASP A 146 -22.75 -2.83 11.21
CA ASP A 146 -22.88 -3.37 9.86
C ASP A 146 -22.83 -2.26 8.81
N ARG A 147 -23.43 -1.11 9.12
CA ARG A 147 -23.33 0.08 8.27
C ARG A 147 -21.90 0.61 8.22
N ALA A 148 -21.25 0.76 9.39
CA ALA A 148 -19.86 1.19 9.46
C ALA A 148 -18.91 0.24 8.71
N HIS A 149 -19.13 -1.08 8.80
CA HIS A 149 -18.38 -2.09 8.06
C HIS A 149 -18.58 -1.98 6.55
N ARG A 150 -19.82 -1.81 6.09
CA ARG A 150 -20.13 -1.64 4.66
C ARG A 150 -19.45 -0.40 4.09
N ASP A 151 -19.55 0.72 4.80
CA ASP A 151 -18.97 1.98 4.36
C ASP A 151 -17.44 1.91 4.31
N LEU A 152 -16.80 1.34 5.34
CA LEU A 152 -15.35 1.09 5.33
C LEU A 152 -14.93 0.13 4.21
N TYR A 153 -15.65 -0.97 4.02
CA TYR A 153 -15.37 -1.93 2.94
C TYR A 153 -15.41 -1.27 1.57
N ASN A 154 -16.45 -0.49 1.28
CA ASN A 154 -16.62 0.18 -0.01
C ASN A 154 -15.49 1.17 -0.28
N VAL A 155 -15.12 1.96 0.74
CA VAL A 155 -14.06 2.97 0.61
C VAL A 155 -12.70 2.30 0.43
N ILE A 156 -12.35 1.33 1.28
CA ILE A 156 -11.06 0.63 1.19
C ILE A 156 -10.94 -0.11 -0.14
N SER A 157 -11.97 -0.87 -0.54
CA SER A 157 -11.95 -1.64 -1.80
C SER A 157 -11.85 -0.73 -3.02
N SER A 158 -12.57 0.41 -3.02
CA SER A 158 -12.45 1.42 -4.07
C SER A 158 -11.02 1.93 -4.20
N GLN A 159 -10.35 2.22 -3.08
CA GLN A 159 -8.99 2.73 -3.10
C GLN A 159 -7.96 1.65 -3.44
N GLU A 160 -8.16 0.40 -3.03
CA GLU A 160 -7.32 -0.72 -3.46
C GLU A 160 -7.34 -0.91 -4.98
N THR A 161 -8.51 -0.73 -5.62
CA THR A 161 -8.62 -0.77 -7.09
C THR A 161 -7.92 0.42 -7.75
N THR A 162 -8.04 1.63 -7.19
CA THR A 162 -7.36 2.83 -7.72
C THR A 162 -5.85 2.79 -7.51
N HIS A 163 -5.39 2.21 -6.40
CA HIS A 163 -3.99 2.19 -5.99
C HIS A 163 -3.53 0.77 -5.60
N PRO A 164 -3.45 -0.17 -6.57
CA PRO A 164 -3.20 -1.59 -6.29
C PRO A 164 -1.83 -1.88 -5.67
N GLU A 165 -0.85 -1.00 -5.91
CA GLU A 165 0.50 -1.11 -5.34
C GLU A 165 0.70 -0.28 -4.06
N ALA A 166 -0.34 0.36 -3.51
CA ALA A 166 -0.21 1.12 -2.26
C ALA A 166 -0.27 0.21 -1.03
N ALA A 167 0.45 0.59 0.02
CA ALA A 167 0.34 -0.05 1.33
C ALA A 167 -0.84 0.56 2.10
N PHE A 168 -1.85 -0.25 2.41
CA PHE A 168 -3.04 0.18 3.17
C PHE A 168 -2.88 -0.09 4.66
N ILE A 169 -3.08 0.95 5.47
CA ILE A 169 -3.05 0.89 6.93
C ILE A 169 -4.31 1.56 7.47
N THR A 170 -5.12 0.82 8.22
CA THR A 170 -6.34 1.35 8.86
C THR A 170 -6.20 1.19 10.36
N SER A 171 -6.19 2.30 11.10
CA SER A 171 -5.99 2.30 12.55
C SER A 171 -6.93 3.27 13.25
N GLY A 172 -7.29 2.98 14.49
CA GLY A 172 -8.25 3.80 15.21
C GLY A 172 -8.92 3.07 16.35
N ASP A 173 -9.98 3.70 16.87
CA ASP A 173 -10.86 3.12 17.88
C ASP A 173 -12.12 2.59 17.20
N PHE A 174 -12.25 1.26 17.20
CA PHE A 174 -13.35 0.56 16.53
C PHE A 174 -14.49 0.23 17.51
N ASN A 175 -14.32 0.49 18.81
CA ASN A 175 -15.24 0.05 19.85
C ASN A 175 -15.64 -1.44 19.67
N ASN A 176 -16.89 -1.71 19.29
CA ASN A 176 -17.42 -3.07 19.13
C ASN A 176 -17.21 -3.66 17.72
N ALA A 177 -16.66 -2.90 16.79
CA ALA A 177 -16.56 -3.28 15.39
C ALA A 177 -15.27 -4.09 15.10
N ASN A 178 -15.42 -5.18 14.35
CA ASN A 178 -14.28 -5.97 13.87
C ASN A 178 -14.23 -5.98 12.34
N LEU A 179 -13.26 -5.29 11.77
CA LEU A 179 -13.13 -5.12 10.31
C LEU A 179 -12.85 -6.44 9.58
N ARG A 180 -12.34 -7.47 10.28
CA ARG A 180 -12.09 -8.80 9.68
C ARG A 180 -13.36 -9.50 9.22
N LYS A 181 -14.54 -9.11 9.73
CA LYS A 181 -15.83 -9.65 9.29
C LYS A 181 -16.12 -9.33 7.82
N VAL A 182 -15.70 -8.16 7.34
CA VAL A 182 -15.90 -7.73 5.94
C VAL A 182 -14.63 -7.79 5.10
N LEU A 183 -13.46 -7.69 5.72
CA LEU A 183 -12.16 -7.76 5.05
C LEU A 183 -11.27 -8.83 5.72
N PRO A 184 -11.53 -10.12 5.46
CA PRO A 184 -10.81 -11.22 6.12
C PRO A 184 -9.32 -11.28 5.77
N LYS A 185 -8.93 -10.67 4.63
CA LYS A 185 -7.53 -10.54 4.19
C LYS A 185 -6.68 -9.63 5.08
N LEU A 186 -7.31 -8.80 5.93
CA LEU A 186 -6.58 -7.88 6.82
C LEU A 186 -6.12 -8.57 8.10
N TYR A 187 -4.89 -8.29 8.47
CA TYR A 187 -4.27 -8.73 9.71
C TYR A 187 -4.32 -7.63 10.75
N GLN A 188 -4.76 -7.99 11.96
CA GLN A 188 -4.89 -7.09 13.10
C GLN A 188 -3.65 -7.23 13.99
N HIS A 189 -3.01 -6.11 14.36
CA HIS A 189 -1.69 -6.12 15.02
C HIS A 189 -1.69 -5.79 16.51
N ILE A 190 -2.84 -5.41 17.08
CA ILE A 190 -2.95 -5.00 18.49
C ILE A 190 -3.63 -6.12 19.27
N GLN A 191 -2.91 -6.78 20.19
CA GLN A 191 -3.39 -8.01 20.83
C GLN A 191 -3.55 -7.89 22.35
N PHE A 192 -3.62 -6.65 22.87
CA PHE A 192 -3.73 -6.38 24.30
C PHE A 192 -4.85 -5.38 24.57
N ASN A 193 -5.41 -5.40 25.79
CA ASN A 193 -6.48 -4.50 26.18
C ASN A 193 -6.02 -3.03 26.15
N THR A 194 -6.81 -2.19 25.49
CA THR A 194 -6.49 -0.78 25.23
C THR A 194 -7.31 0.16 26.10
N ARG A 195 -8.49 -0.28 26.58
CA ARG A 195 -9.31 0.43 27.57
C ARG A 195 -9.79 -0.55 28.63
N GLY A 196 -9.28 -0.42 29.86
CA GLY A 196 -9.55 -1.39 30.93
C GLY A 196 -9.24 -2.83 30.50
N GLU A 197 -10.25 -3.69 30.51
CA GLU A 197 -10.14 -5.10 30.09
C GLU A 197 -10.58 -5.36 28.63
N ARG A 198 -10.79 -4.30 27.83
CA ARG A 198 -11.30 -4.41 26.46
C ARG A 198 -10.25 -4.02 25.43
N LEU A 199 -10.23 -4.74 24.32
CA LEU A 199 -9.46 -4.42 23.11
C LEU A 199 -10.38 -3.64 22.15
N LEU A 200 -10.30 -2.31 22.17
CA LEU A 200 -11.16 -1.43 21.34
C LEU A 200 -10.38 -0.80 20.18
N ASP A 201 -9.11 -0.49 20.41
CA ASP A 201 -8.25 0.12 19.41
C ASP A 201 -7.61 -0.97 18.53
N HIS A 202 -7.64 -0.75 17.23
CA HIS A 202 -7.15 -1.70 16.24
C HIS A 202 -6.23 -1.04 15.22
N CYS A 203 -5.34 -1.85 14.65
CA CYS A 203 -4.54 -1.49 13.48
C CYS A 203 -4.55 -2.68 12.52
N TYR A 204 -5.03 -2.45 11.31
CA TYR A 204 -5.22 -3.43 10.26
C TYR A 204 -4.32 -3.12 9.06
N THR A 205 -3.69 -4.16 8.50
CA THR A 205 -2.97 -4.09 7.22
C THR A 205 -3.13 -5.37 6.42
N SER A 206 -2.88 -5.34 5.11
CA SER A 206 -2.82 -6.55 4.27
C SER A 206 -1.57 -7.43 4.52
N PHE A 207 -0.56 -6.90 5.21
CA PHE A 207 0.68 -7.63 5.50
C PHE A 207 0.61 -8.34 6.86
N ARG A 208 0.89 -9.65 6.87
CA ARG A 208 1.03 -10.40 8.12
C ARG A 208 2.29 -9.93 8.86
N ASN A 209 2.18 -9.82 10.19
CA ASN A 209 3.28 -9.37 11.06
C ASN A 209 3.90 -8.05 10.58
N ALA A 210 3.08 -7.08 10.18
CA ALA A 210 3.55 -5.78 9.73
C ALA A 210 4.07 -4.94 10.90
N TYR A 211 3.40 -5.03 12.04
CA TYR A 211 3.64 -4.21 13.21
C TYR A 211 3.84 -5.04 14.47
N LYS A 212 4.71 -4.56 15.35
CA LYS A 212 4.74 -4.92 16.75
C LYS A 212 4.10 -3.77 17.54
N ALA A 213 2.93 -4.03 18.14
CA ALA A 213 2.26 -3.07 19.00
C ALA A 213 2.88 -3.08 20.40
N LEU A 214 3.18 -1.89 20.93
CA LEU A 214 3.70 -1.69 22.28
C LEU A 214 2.75 -0.75 23.05
N PRO A 215 2.28 -1.13 24.25
CA PRO A 215 1.49 -0.22 25.07
C PRO A 215 2.37 0.93 25.59
N ARG A 216 1.77 2.11 25.70
CA ARG A 216 2.32 3.33 26.28
C ARG A 216 1.29 3.92 27.25
N ALA A 217 1.75 4.85 28.08
CA ALA A 217 0.88 5.54 29.01
C ALA A 217 -0.25 6.28 28.26
N PRO A 218 -1.47 6.32 28.81
CA PRO A 218 -2.51 7.22 28.34
C PRO A 218 -2.04 8.67 28.30
N PHE A 219 -2.57 9.46 27.37
CA PHE A 219 -2.36 10.90 27.40
C PHE A 219 -3.31 11.56 28.41
N GLY A 220 -2.75 12.39 29.30
CA GLY A 220 -3.47 13.09 30.34
C GLY A 220 -4.38 12.16 31.15
N GLN A 221 -5.69 12.46 31.14
CA GLN A 221 -6.72 11.69 31.84
C GLN A 221 -7.51 10.74 30.92
N SER A 222 -7.01 10.44 29.72
CA SER A 222 -7.66 9.45 28.85
C SER A 222 -7.70 8.08 29.54
N ASP A 223 -8.81 7.37 29.44
CA ASP A 223 -8.92 5.99 29.94
C ASP A 223 -8.44 4.95 28.90
N HIS A 224 -8.00 5.41 27.72
CA HIS A 224 -7.33 4.58 26.71
C HIS A 224 -5.82 4.64 26.82
N ARG A 225 -5.18 3.48 26.67
CA ARG A 225 -3.73 3.36 26.51
C ARG A 225 -3.32 3.88 25.14
N SER A 226 -2.23 4.65 25.09
CA SER A 226 -1.56 4.96 23.84
C SER A 226 -0.81 3.73 23.32
N ILE A 227 -0.66 3.62 22.01
CA ILE A 227 -0.13 2.41 21.36
C ILE A 227 0.94 2.82 20.35
N LEU A 228 2.17 2.40 20.59
CA LEU A 228 3.27 2.59 19.64
C LEU A 228 3.39 1.36 18.74
N LEU A 229 3.09 1.52 17.46
CA LEU A 229 3.20 0.50 16.42
C LEU A 229 4.55 0.64 15.73
N LEU A 230 5.46 -0.29 16.02
CA LEU A 230 6.77 -0.35 15.39
C LEU A 230 6.73 -1.26 14.15
N PRO A 231 7.18 -0.78 12.98
CA PRO A 231 7.15 -1.56 11.76
C PRO A 231 8.20 -2.68 11.85
N VAL A 232 7.73 -3.93 11.78
CA VAL A 232 8.59 -5.14 11.73
C VAL A 232 8.51 -5.85 10.37
N TYR A 233 7.70 -5.31 9.46
CA TYR A 233 7.59 -5.75 8.08
C TYR A 233 8.96 -5.87 7.41
N ARG A 234 9.17 -6.98 6.69
CA ARG A 234 10.36 -7.20 5.86
C ARG A 234 9.94 -7.19 4.39
N GLN A 235 10.69 -6.43 3.59
CA GLN A 235 10.47 -6.30 2.15
C GLN A 235 10.50 -7.67 1.45
N LYS A 236 9.69 -7.86 0.41
CA LYS A 236 9.59 -9.13 -0.34
C LYS A 236 10.94 -9.64 -0.85
N LEU A 237 11.77 -8.73 -1.37
CA LEU A 237 13.13 -9.03 -1.85
C LEU A 237 14.03 -9.69 -0.78
N LYS A 238 13.74 -9.49 0.51
CA LYS A 238 14.51 -10.08 1.62
C LYS A 238 13.85 -11.34 2.21
N GLN A 239 12.60 -11.60 1.86
CA GLN A 239 11.85 -12.76 2.33
C GLN A 239 11.93 -13.92 1.33
N GLU A 240 11.89 -13.61 0.04
CA GLU A 240 11.80 -14.59 -1.02
C GLU A 240 13.09 -14.64 -1.84
N ALA A 241 13.57 -15.85 -2.12
CA ALA A 241 14.69 -16.05 -3.03
C ALA A 241 14.25 -15.77 -4.48
N PRO A 242 15.14 -15.21 -5.33
CA PRO A 242 14.85 -15.07 -6.74
C PRO A 242 14.58 -16.42 -7.39
N THR A 243 13.54 -16.50 -8.22
CA THR A 243 13.17 -17.73 -8.92
C THR A 243 13.81 -17.79 -10.30
N LEU A 244 14.12 -19.00 -10.76
CA LEU A 244 14.53 -19.24 -12.14
C LEU A 244 13.27 -19.54 -12.95
N ARG A 245 12.99 -18.73 -13.97
CA ARG A 245 11.90 -18.99 -14.93
C ARG A 245 12.50 -19.25 -16.30
N THR A 246 12.05 -20.31 -16.96
CA THR A 246 12.31 -20.54 -18.37
C THR A 246 11.37 -19.66 -19.17
N VAL A 247 11.91 -18.87 -20.09
CA VAL A 247 11.13 -18.02 -21.00
C VAL A 247 11.48 -18.36 -22.44
N HIS A 248 10.45 -18.49 -23.27
CA HIS A 248 10.61 -18.62 -24.72
C HIS A 248 11.09 -17.29 -25.30
N CYS A 249 12.14 -17.36 -26.11
CA CYS A 249 12.78 -16.21 -26.73
C CYS A 249 12.27 -16.05 -28.16
N TRP A 250 11.15 -15.36 -28.30
CA TRP A 250 10.56 -15.05 -29.59
C TRP A 250 11.48 -14.16 -30.45
N SER A 251 11.49 -14.48 -31.72
CA SER A 251 12.22 -13.81 -32.81
C SER A 251 11.40 -13.89 -34.08
N ASP A 252 11.62 -12.95 -35.01
CA ASP A 252 10.94 -12.95 -36.31
C ASP A 252 11.13 -14.29 -37.05
N GLN A 253 12.31 -14.91 -36.90
CA GLN A 253 12.60 -16.24 -37.47
C GLN A 253 11.73 -17.34 -36.83
N SER A 254 11.66 -17.40 -35.49
CA SER A 254 10.84 -18.41 -34.81
C SER A 254 9.34 -18.22 -35.06
N GLU A 255 8.89 -16.97 -35.20
CA GLU A 255 7.50 -16.65 -35.55
C GLU A 255 7.18 -17.12 -36.98
N SER A 256 8.05 -16.82 -37.95
CA SER A 256 7.89 -17.29 -39.33
C SER A 256 7.85 -18.82 -39.41
N MET A 257 8.77 -19.51 -38.71
CA MET A 257 8.81 -20.98 -38.71
C MET A 257 7.56 -21.60 -38.08
N LEU A 258 7.00 -21.00 -37.03
CA LEU A 258 5.74 -21.44 -36.44
C LEU A 258 4.56 -21.19 -37.37
N GLN A 259 4.53 -20.03 -38.03
CA GLN A 259 3.48 -19.71 -38.98
C GLN A 259 3.48 -20.69 -40.17
N ASP A 260 4.66 -21.01 -40.69
CA ASP A 260 4.81 -22.03 -41.72
C ASP A 260 4.36 -23.41 -41.20
N CYS A 261 4.75 -23.81 -39.99
CA CYS A 261 4.31 -25.05 -39.37
C CYS A 261 2.79 -25.15 -39.25
N PHE A 262 2.13 -24.09 -38.78
CA PHE A 262 0.68 -24.04 -38.59
C PHE A 262 -0.10 -23.97 -39.91
N ASN A 263 0.46 -23.33 -40.94
CA ASN A 263 -0.14 -23.30 -42.27
C ASN A 263 -0.15 -24.67 -42.96
N HIS A 264 0.82 -25.53 -42.64
CA HIS A 264 0.93 -26.89 -43.19
C HIS A 264 0.33 -27.97 -42.29
N THR A 265 -0.25 -27.58 -41.15
CA THR A 265 -0.92 -28.52 -40.23
C THR A 265 -2.34 -28.77 -40.71
N ASP A 266 -2.73 -30.04 -40.85
CA ASP A 266 -4.12 -30.42 -41.09
C ASP A 266 -4.92 -30.32 -39.78
N TRP A 267 -5.62 -29.21 -39.57
CA TRP A 267 -6.38 -28.99 -38.34
C TRP A 267 -7.61 -29.89 -38.21
N GLU A 268 -8.12 -30.44 -39.32
CA GLU A 268 -9.33 -31.27 -39.31
C GLU A 268 -9.07 -32.65 -38.72
N MET A 269 -7.81 -33.10 -38.74
CA MET A 269 -7.39 -34.34 -38.07
C MET A 269 -7.69 -34.30 -36.57
N PHE A 270 -7.50 -33.14 -35.91
CA PHE A 270 -7.76 -33.00 -34.47
C PHE A 270 -9.26 -33.03 -34.18
N ARG A 271 -10.08 -32.45 -35.05
CA ARG A 271 -11.53 -32.46 -34.91
C ARG A 271 -12.09 -33.88 -35.09
N THR A 272 -11.55 -34.62 -36.06
CA THR A 272 -11.98 -35.99 -36.37
C THR A 272 -11.57 -36.98 -35.28
N ALA A 273 -10.44 -36.75 -34.60
CA ALA A 273 -9.91 -37.64 -33.58
C ALA A 273 -10.44 -37.38 -32.16
N ALA A 274 -11.16 -36.28 -31.93
CA ALA A 274 -11.65 -35.91 -30.60
C ALA A 274 -13.13 -36.27 -30.41
N ASP A 275 -13.46 -36.92 -29.29
CA ASP A 275 -14.85 -37.33 -29.01
C ASP A 275 -15.68 -36.18 -28.42
N ASN A 276 -15.02 -35.14 -27.89
CA ASN A 276 -15.66 -33.97 -27.30
C ASN A 276 -14.78 -32.71 -27.39
N ILE A 277 -15.38 -31.56 -27.03
CA ILE A 277 -14.72 -30.25 -27.11
C ILE A 277 -13.50 -30.12 -26.18
N ASN A 278 -13.48 -30.84 -25.06
CA ASN A 278 -12.35 -30.78 -24.12
C ASN A 278 -11.15 -31.51 -24.72
N GLU A 279 -11.34 -32.72 -25.26
CA GLU A 279 -10.28 -33.50 -25.93
C GLU A 279 -9.74 -32.80 -27.17
N TYR A 280 -10.62 -32.16 -27.95
CA TYR A 280 -10.21 -31.34 -29.09
C TYR A 280 -9.30 -30.19 -28.63
N THR A 281 -9.71 -29.48 -27.58
CA THR A 281 -8.96 -28.36 -27.01
C THR A 281 -7.61 -28.83 -26.47
N GLU A 282 -7.58 -29.93 -25.72
CA GLU A 282 -6.34 -30.49 -25.15
C GLU A 282 -5.36 -30.92 -26.26
N SER A 283 -5.85 -31.57 -27.31
CA SER A 283 -5.03 -32.05 -28.42
C SER A 283 -4.44 -30.90 -29.24
N VAL A 284 -5.27 -29.89 -29.57
CA VAL A 284 -4.83 -28.68 -30.28
C VAL A 284 -3.84 -27.88 -29.43
N CYS A 285 -4.15 -27.64 -28.15
CA CYS A 285 -3.24 -26.95 -27.24
C CYS A 285 -1.92 -27.72 -27.05
N GLY A 286 -1.98 -29.05 -26.98
CA GLY A 286 -0.81 -29.92 -26.90
C GLY A 286 0.09 -29.81 -28.12
N PHE A 287 -0.50 -29.86 -29.33
CA PHE A 287 0.24 -29.70 -30.58
C PHE A 287 0.88 -28.31 -30.69
N ILE A 288 0.12 -27.24 -30.46
CA ILE A 288 0.64 -25.87 -30.49
C ILE A 288 1.79 -25.71 -29.50
N LYS A 289 1.63 -26.22 -28.28
CA LYS A 289 2.68 -26.18 -27.26
C LYS A 289 3.94 -26.92 -27.72
N LYS A 290 3.78 -28.09 -28.34
CA LYS A 290 4.90 -28.87 -28.88
C LYS A 290 5.64 -28.12 -29.98
N CYS A 291 4.93 -27.52 -30.93
CA CYS A 291 5.52 -26.68 -31.98
C CYS A 291 6.31 -25.51 -31.37
N VAL A 292 5.74 -24.83 -30.37
CA VAL A 292 6.41 -23.73 -29.67
C VAL A 292 7.67 -24.21 -28.93
N ASP A 293 7.60 -25.35 -28.24
CA ASP A 293 8.74 -25.92 -27.51
C ASP A 293 9.88 -26.33 -28.45
N ASP A 294 9.56 -26.78 -29.67
CA ASP A 294 10.55 -27.24 -30.65
C ASP A 294 11.18 -26.08 -31.46
N VAL A 295 10.39 -25.06 -31.80
CA VAL A 295 10.83 -23.95 -32.66
C VAL A 295 11.40 -22.78 -31.84
N VAL A 296 10.82 -22.47 -30.68
CA VAL A 296 11.15 -21.25 -29.94
C VAL A 296 12.21 -21.54 -28.87
N PRO A 297 13.44 -21.03 -29.01
CA PRO A 297 14.51 -21.31 -28.06
C PRO A 297 14.14 -20.80 -26.66
N SER A 298 14.39 -21.62 -25.67
CA SER A 298 14.15 -21.31 -24.26
C SER A 298 15.40 -20.78 -23.58
N LYS A 299 15.25 -19.76 -22.73
CA LYS A 299 16.32 -19.25 -21.87
C LYS A 299 15.87 -19.19 -20.42
N THR A 300 16.73 -19.62 -19.50
CA THR A 300 16.49 -19.45 -18.08
C THR A 300 16.86 -18.03 -17.65
N VAL A 301 15.91 -17.32 -17.06
CA VAL A 301 16.10 -15.98 -16.50
C VAL A 301 15.83 -15.99 -15.00
N LYS A 302 16.67 -15.27 -14.26
CA LYS A 302 16.48 -15.03 -12.83
C LYS A 302 15.49 -13.89 -12.64
N VAL A 303 14.38 -14.16 -11.97
CA VAL A 303 13.30 -13.21 -11.69
C VAL A 303 13.30 -12.88 -10.20
N TYR A 304 13.30 -11.59 -9.88
CA TYR A 304 13.26 -11.14 -8.49
C TYR A 304 11.82 -10.94 -8.02
N PRO A 305 11.49 -11.20 -6.73
CA PRO A 305 10.14 -11.07 -6.19
C PRO A 305 9.49 -9.68 -6.34
N ASN A 306 10.32 -8.63 -6.38
CA ASN A 306 9.88 -7.25 -6.53
C ASN A 306 10.04 -6.72 -7.96
N GLN A 307 10.33 -7.59 -8.93
CA GLN A 307 10.48 -7.19 -10.32
C GLN A 307 9.11 -6.78 -10.88
N LYS A 308 9.00 -5.53 -11.32
CA LYS A 308 7.74 -5.01 -11.87
C LYS A 308 7.44 -5.69 -13.22
N PRO A 309 6.18 -6.07 -13.50
CA PRO A 309 5.79 -6.78 -14.72
C PRO A 309 6.20 -6.06 -16.02
N TRP A 310 6.17 -4.72 -16.01
CA TRP A 310 6.53 -3.89 -17.16
C TRP A 310 8.04 -3.81 -17.46
N ILE A 311 8.92 -4.42 -16.64
CA ILE A 311 10.37 -4.50 -16.92
C ILE A 311 10.64 -5.68 -17.89
N ASN A 312 10.22 -5.48 -19.13
CA ASN A 312 10.28 -6.44 -20.23
C ASN A 312 11.60 -6.35 -21.03
N ARG A 313 11.70 -7.10 -22.13
CA ARG A 313 12.89 -7.13 -23.02
C ARG A 313 13.18 -5.75 -23.60
N ASP A 314 12.17 -5.02 -24.05
CA ASP A 314 12.34 -3.73 -24.73
C ASP A 314 12.90 -2.66 -23.79
N VAL A 315 12.41 -2.62 -22.55
CA VAL A 315 12.96 -1.73 -21.52
C VAL A 315 14.44 -2.04 -21.25
N ARG A 316 14.82 -3.33 -21.23
CA ARG A 316 16.23 -3.73 -21.06
C ARG A 316 17.09 -3.36 -22.26
N MET A 317 16.58 -3.54 -23.49
CA MET A 317 17.28 -3.16 -24.72
C MET A 317 17.49 -1.65 -24.81
N ALA A 318 16.45 -0.86 -24.53
CA ALA A 318 16.55 0.60 -24.50
C ALA A 318 17.55 1.09 -23.43
N LEU A 319 17.60 0.40 -22.28
CA LEU A 319 18.57 0.70 -21.22
C LEU A 319 20.01 0.38 -21.66
N ALA A 320 20.22 -0.76 -22.31
CA ALA A 320 21.51 -1.15 -22.86
C ALA A 320 21.99 -0.17 -23.94
N ALA A 321 21.12 0.24 -24.86
CA ALA A 321 21.42 1.23 -25.88
C ALA A 321 21.83 2.58 -25.27
N ARG A 322 21.11 3.06 -24.25
CA ARG A 322 21.48 4.28 -23.52
C ARG A 322 22.85 4.15 -22.84
N ASN A 323 23.12 3.01 -22.21
CA ASN A 323 24.42 2.78 -21.54
C ASN A 323 25.56 2.73 -22.56
N SER A 324 25.36 2.06 -23.70
CA SER A 324 26.34 2.03 -24.79
C SER A 324 26.63 3.43 -25.32
N ALA A 325 25.60 4.25 -25.54
CA ALA A 325 25.73 5.64 -25.99
C ALA A 325 26.43 6.54 -24.95
N PHE A 326 26.26 6.27 -23.65
CA PHE A 326 26.99 6.96 -22.60
C PHE A 326 28.48 6.62 -22.62
N VAL A 327 28.81 5.33 -22.75
CA VAL A 327 30.20 4.86 -22.81
C VAL A 327 30.93 5.36 -24.06
N SER A 328 30.23 5.48 -25.20
CA SER A 328 30.80 6.03 -26.43
C SER A 328 31.00 7.56 -26.41
N ALA A 329 30.66 8.24 -25.32
CA ALA A 329 30.74 9.69 -25.13
C ALA A 329 30.01 10.53 -26.21
N ASN A 330 29.10 9.93 -26.98
CA ASN A 330 28.29 10.66 -27.96
C ASN A 330 27.07 11.29 -27.28
N THR A 331 27.11 12.61 -27.11
CA THR A 331 26.07 13.36 -26.40
C THR A 331 24.72 13.35 -27.12
N LEU A 332 24.69 13.33 -28.45
CA LEU A 332 23.45 13.32 -29.23
C LEU A 332 22.77 11.95 -29.16
N ASP A 333 23.54 10.88 -29.37
CA ASP A 333 23.05 9.50 -29.27
C ASP A 333 22.57 9.19 -27.85
N TYR A 334 23.29 9.68 -26.83
CA TYR A 334 22.86 9.52 -25.44
C TYR A 334 21.53 10.23 -25.18
N LYS A 335 21.35 11.48 -25.65
CA LYS A 335 20.08 12.20 -25.50
C LYS A 335 18.93 11.46 -26.19
N TYR A 336 19.15 10.97 -27.41
CA TYR A 336 18.16 10.20 -28.16
C TYR A 336 17.81 8.88 -27.46
N ALA A 337 18.81 8.07 -27.10
CA ALA A 337 18.59 6.80 -26.41
C ALA A 337 17.93 6.98 -25.03
N ASN A 338 18.26 8.06 -24.31
CA ASN A 338 17.61 8.39 -23.03
C ASN A 338 16.14 8.81 -23.23
N TYR A 339 15.83 9.54 -24.30
CA TYR A 339 14.45 9.83 -24.68
C TYR A 339 13.67 8.56 -25.04
N GLN A 340 14.25 7.68 -25.87
CA GLN A 340 13.62 6.39 -26.22
C GLN A 340 13.38 5.53 -24.98
N LEU A 341 14.35 5.42 -24.06
CA LEU A 341 14.18 4.70 -22.80
C LEU A 341 13.00 5.27 -21.98
N ARG A 342 12.85 6.59 -21.90
CA ARG A 342 11.69 7.22 -21.21
C ARG A 342 10.37 6.88 -21.90
N LYS A 343 10.34 6.91 -23.23
CA LYS A 343 9.16 6.54 -24.04
C LYS A 343 8.78 5.08 -23.84
N THR A 344 9.72 4.15 -23.99
CA THR A 344 9.50 2.70 -23.77
C THR A 344 9.02 2.41 -22.35
N ASN A 345 9.63 3.04 -21.32
CA ASN A 345 9.16 2.90 -19.94
C ASN A 345 7.71 3.38 -19.75
N LYS A 346 7.29 4.44 -20.44
CA LYS A 346 5.93 4.96 -20.35
C LYS A 346 4.93 4.02 -21.03
N SER A 347 5.26 3.47 -22.20
CA SER A 347 4.43 2.49 -22.90
C SER A 347 4.30 1.18 -22.10
N ALA A 348 5.42 0.60 -21.67
CA ALA A 348 5.43 -0.64 -20.91
C ALA A 348 4.63 -0.54 -19.60
N LYS A 349 4.69 0.60 -18.91
CA LYS A 349 3.87 0.84 -17.70
C LYS A 349 2.36 0.89 -17.99
N ARG A 350 1.95 1.42 -19.15
CA ARG A 350 0.53 1.44 -19.56
C ARG A 350 0.04 0.03 -19.88
N GLU A 351 0.81 -0.71 -20.68
CA GLU A 351 0.50 -2.11 -21.04
C GLU A 351 0.45 -3.04 -19.82
N GLY A 352 1.39 -2.87 -18.89
CA GLY A 352 1.44 -3.64 -17.65
C GLY A 352 0.31 -3.32 -16.66
N GLN A 353 -0.34 -2.15 -16.76
CA GLN A 353 -1.52 -1.83 -15.96
C GLN A 353 -2.79 -2.49 -16.51
N SER A 354 -2.92 -2.60 -17.84
CA SER A 354 -4.03 -3.26 -18.51
C SER A 354 -4.01 -4.80 -18.40
N GLY A 355 -2.84 -5.42 -18.34
CA GLY A 355 -2.66 -6.88 -18.32
C GLY A 355 -2.95 -7.58 -16.98
N THR A 356 -3.45 -6.88 -15.97
CA THR A 356 -3.79 -7.46 -14.65
C THR A 356 -5.27 -7.80 -14.51
N THR A 357 -6.03 -7.75 -15.61
CA THR A 357 -7.50 -7.88 -15.64
C THR A 357 -7.99 -9.19 -16.29
N THR A 358 -7.15 -10.22 -16.37
CA THR A 358 -7.53 -11.54 -16.92
C THR A 358 -7.24 -12.65 -15.94
#